data_AF-A0A355U4B6-F1
#
_entry.id   AF-A0A355U4B6-F1
#
_cell.length_a   1.000
_cell.length_b   1.000
_cell.length_c   1.000
_cell.angle_alpha   90.00
_cell.angle_beta   90.00
_cell.angle_gamma   90.00
#
_symmetry.space_group_name_H-M   'P 1'
#
loop_
_entity.id
_entity.type
_entity.pdbx_description
1 polymer ?
#
loop_
_entity_poly.entity_id
_entity_poly.type
_entity_poly.pdbx_seq_one_letter_code
_entity_poly.pdbx_strand_id
1 'polypeptide(L)'
;MKNKYIDLVDQTFDFPQDEFRVEDGNLFVNDIDMMGIIKEYGTPLKLTYLPKITSQIQRAKRMFRNAMSKVSYEGDHHYCYCTKSSQFKFVIEQALKSDVHLETSSAYDLDLIRKLE
;
A
#
# COMPACT_ATOMS: atom_id res chain seq x y z
N MET A 1 -22.14 -8.74 -27.36
CA MET A 1 -22.40 -9.27 -26.01
C MET A 1 -21.07 -9.34 -25.30
N LYS A 2 -20.88 -8.56 -24.23
CA LYS A 2 -19.66 -8.53 -23.43
C LYS A 2 -19.71 -9.69 -22.42
N ASN A 3 -19.01 -10.79 -22.69
CA ASN A 3 -19.13 -12.06 -21.96
C ASN A 3 -17.84 -12.46 -21.24
N LYS A 4 -16.80 -11.63 -21.23
CA LYS A 4 -15.55 -11.93 -20.53
C LYS A 4 -15.61 -11.35 -19.12
N TYR A 5 -14.94 -12.01 -18.17
CA TYR A 5 -14.81 -11.49 -16.80
C TYR A 5 -14.19 -10.09 -16.77
N ILE A 6 -13.26 -9.78 -17.69
CA ILE A 6 -12.69 -8.45 -17.83
C ILE A 6 -13.74 -7.38 -18.18
N ASP A 7 -14.76 -7.74 -18.98
CA ASP A 7 -15.83 -6.82 -19.33
C ASP A 7 -16.70 -6.47 -18.12
N LEU A 8 -16.87 -7.41 -17.17
CA LEU A 8 -17.58 -7.19 -15.91
C LEU A 8 -16.75 -6.31 -14.98
N VAL A 9 -15.46 -6.59 -14.88
CA VAL A 9 -14.50 -5.81 -14.08
C VAL A 9 -14.47 -4.36 -14.55
N ASP A 10 -14.39 -4.10 -15.85
CA ASP A 10 -14.42 -2.76 -16.45
C ASP A 10 -15.75 -2.02 -16.19
N GLN A 11 -16.85 -2.75 -15.94
CA GLN A 11 -18.17 -2.17 -15.69
C GLN A 11 -18.48 -1.95 -14.19
N THR A 12 -17.81 -2.67 -13.30
CA THR A 12 -18.12 -2.70 -11.87
C THR A 12 -17.06 -2.05 -10.99
N PHE A 13 -15.85 -1.88 -11.52
CA PHE A 13 -14.73 -1.26 -10.83
C PHE A 13 -14.08 -0.21 -11.74
N ASP A 14 -13.48 0.83 -11.16
CA ASP A 14 -12.48 1.64 -11.86
C ASP A 14 -11.23 0.77 -12.07
N PHE A 15 -11.31 -0.11 -13.08
CA PHE A 15 -10.21 -0.93 -13.54
C PHE A 15 -9.79 -0.46 -14.95
N PRO A 16 -8.48 -0.36 -15.22
CA PRO A 16 -7.39 -0.51 -14.27
C PRO A 16 -7.30 0.71 -13.33
N GLN A 17 -7.01 0.46 -12.04
CA GLN A 17 -6.40 1.51 -11.22
C GLN A 17 -5.07 1.90 -11.90
N ASP A 18 -4.64 3.17 -11.78
CA ASP A 18 -3.43 3.71 -12.45
C ASP A 18 -2.17 2.82 -12.32
N GLU A 19 -2.13 1.93 -11.33
CA GLU A 19 -1.05 1.01 -11.03
C GLU A 19 -1.02 -0.27 -11.89
N PHE A 20 -2.12 -0.64 -12.55
CA PHE A 20 -2.23 -1.88 -13.33
C PHE A 20 -2.31 -1.55 -14.82
N ARG A 21 -1.50 -2.24 -15.63
CA ARG A 21 -1.54 -2.11 -17.09
C ARG A 21 -1.35 -3.48 -17.72
N VAL A 22 -2.07 -3.76 -18.80
CA VAL A 22 -1.90 -4.99 -19.57
C VAL A 22 -1.44 -4.63 -20.97
N GLU A 23 -0.28 -5.12 -21.38
CA GLU A 23 0.26 -4.92 -22.73
C GLU A 23 0.60 -6.27 -23.35
N ASP A 24 0.01 -6.56 -24.52
CA ASP A 24 0.21 -7.82 -25.24
C ASP A 24 -0.02 -9.08 -24.38
N GLY A 25 -0.95 -9.00 -23.43
CA GLY A 25 -1.26 -10.09 -22.49
C GLY A 25 -0.32 -10.20 -21.29
N ASN A 26 0.68 -9.32 -21.16
CA ASN A 26 1.56 -9.24 -19.99
C ASN A 26 1.03 -8.21 -18.98
N LEU A 27 1.04 -8.59 -17.70
CA LEU A 27 0.64 -7.72 -16.60
C LEU A 27 1.82 -6.86 -16.14
N PHE A 28 1.59 -5.56 -16.08
CA PHE A 28 2.46 -4.59 -15.44
C PHE A 28 1.82 -4.07 -14.17
N VAL A 29 2.57 -4.04 -13.08
CA VAL A 29 2.13 -3.50 -11.78
C VAL A 29 3.13 -2.44 -11.33
N ASN A 30 2.72 -1.18 -11.27
CA ASN A 30 3.61 -0.02 -11.07
C ASN A 30 4.79 -0.02 -12.05
N ASP A 31 4.49 -0.22 -13.35
CA ASP A 31 5.46 -0.33 -14.45
C ASP A 31 6.44 -1.52 -14.37
N ILE A 32 6.21 -2.46 -13.45
CA ILE A 32 7.01 -3.68 -13.32
C ILE A 32 6.40 -4.80 -14.15
N ASP A 33 7.16 -5.37 -15.09
CA ASP A 33 6.77 -6.56 -15.87
C ASP A 33 6.70 -7.80 -14.98
N MET A 34 5.48 -8.21 -14.64
CA MET A 34 5.24 -9.35 -13.76
C MET A 34 5.62 -10.67 -14.41
N MET A 35 5.47 -10.79 -15.73
CA MET A 35 5.81 -12.03 -16.44
C MET A 35 7.32 -12.21 -16.52
N GLY A 36 8.07 -11.11 -16.70
CA GLY A 36 9.53 -11.09 -16.58
C GLY A 36 10.01 -11.58 -15.21
N ILE A 37 9.44 -11.04 -14.13
CA ILE A 37 9.76 -11.45 -12.76
C ILE A 37 9.45 -12.94 -12.53
N ILE A 38 8.28 -13.43 -12.97
CA ILE A 38 7.90 -14.85 -12.83
C ILE A 38 8.88 -15.75 -13.59
N LYS A 39 9.31 -15.35 -14.79
CA LYS A 39 10.25 -16.13 -15.60
C LYS A 39 11.63 -16.24 -14.95
N GLU A 40 12.08 -15.18 -14.27
CA GLU A 40 13.37 -15.12 -13.59
C GLU A 40 13.38 -15.87 -12.25
N TYR A 41 12.35 -15.65 -11.42
CA TYR A 41 12.33 -16.11 -10.02
C TYR A 41 11.41 -17.32 -9.75
N GLY A 42 10.56 -17.70 -10.71
CA GLY A 42 9.59 -18.80 -10.55
C GLY A 42 8.40 -18.45 -9.65
N THR A 43 7.59 -19.46 -9.32
CA THR A 43 6.42 -19.34 -8.43
C THR A 43 6.37 -20.48 -7.40
N PRO A 44 5.77 -20.28 -6.22
CA PRO A 44 5.05 -19.08 -5.77
C PRO A 44 5.98 -17.94 -5.34
N LEU A 45 5.60 -16.70 -5.69
CA LEU A 45 6.31 -15.48 -5.33
C LEU A 45 5.36 -14.47 -4.69
N LYS A 46 5.84 -13.75 -3.67
CA LYS A 46 5.13 -12.59 -3.09
C LYS A 46 5.96 -11.34 -3.29
N LEU A 47 5.41 -10.38 -4.02
CA LEU A 47 6.02 -9.07 -4.25
C LEU A 47 5.39 -8.02 -3.31
N THR A 48 6.21 -7.11 -2.81
CA THR A 48 5.74 -5.96 -2.03
C THR A 48 6.30 -4.68 -2.62
N TYR A 49 5.44 -3.84 -3.21
CA TYR A 49 5.84 -2.56 -3.77
C TYR A 49 5.88 -1.48 -2.68
N LEU A 50 7.06 -1.29 -2.09
CA LEU A 50 7.27 -0.39 -0.95
C LEU A 50 6.81 1.06 -1.16
N PRO A 51 7.01 1.70 -2.34
CA PRO A 51 6.56 3.08 -2.55
C PRO A 51 5.06 3.29 -2.34
N LYS A 52 4.24 2.24 -2.55
CA LYS A 52 2.79 2.28 -2.30
C LYS A 52 2.44 2.50 -0.83
N ILE A 53 3.25 2.00 0.09
CA ILE A 53 3.03 2.22 1.53
C ILE A 53 3.09 3.72 1.83
N THR A 54 4.15 4.39 1.39
CA THR A 54 4.33 5.83 1.57
C THR A 54 3.23 6.62 0.88
N SER A 55 2.89 6.30 -0.38
CA SER A 55 1.85 7.05 -1.11
C SER A 55 0.47 6.94 -0.47
N GLN A 56 0.12 5.77 0.08
CA GLN A 56 -1.14 5.55 0.79
C GLN A 56 -1.19 6.29 2.13
N ILE A 57 -0.09 6.29 2.91
CA ILE A 57 -0.01 7.07 4.16
C ILE A 57 -0.17 8.57 3.87
N GLN A 58 0.54 9.09 2.86
CA GLN A 58 0.44 10.51 2.49
C GLN A 58 -0.94 10.88 1.95
N ARG A 59 -1.58 9.98 1.20
CA ARG A 59 -2.98 10.14 0.76
C ARG A 59 -3.91 10.25 1.97
N ALA A 60 -3.79 9.36 2.96
CA ALA A 60 -4.61 9.42 4.18
C ALA A 60 -4.38 10.72 4.96
N LYS A 61 -3.12 11.11 5.21
CA LYS A 61 -2.78 12.37 5.88
C LYS A 61 -3.38 13.59 5.16
N ARG A 62 -3.34 13.61 3.82
CA ARG A 62 -3.94 14.69 3.01
C ARG A 62 -5.47 14.71 3.11
N MET A 63 -6.13 13.55 3.14
CA MET A 63 -7.59 13.48 3.32
C MET A 63 -8.01 14.11 4.65
N PHE A 64 -7.33 13.77 5.75
CA PHE A 64 -7.60 14.37 7.06
C PHE A 64 -7.30 15.86 7.08
N ARG A 65 -6.14 16.29 6.56
CA ARG A 65 -5.78 17.72 6.47
C ARG A 65 -6.83 18.54 5.71
N ASN A 66 -7.31 18.02 4.58
CA ASN A 66 -8.34 18.69 3.79
C ASN A 66 -9.68 18.76 4.53
N ALA A 67 -10.07 17.71 5.25
CA ALA A 67 -11.30 17.70 6.04
C ALA A 67 -11.22 18.66 7.23
N MET A 68 -10.10 18.66 7.97
CA MET A 68 -9.85 19.55 9.11
C MET A 68 -9.84 21.01 8.68
N SER A 69 -9.18 21.33 7.57
CA SER A 69 -9.15 22.69 7.02
C SER A 69 -10.54 23.21 6.62
N LYS A 70 -11.43 22.35 6.10
CA LYS A 70 -12.80 22.74 5.72
C LYS A 70 -13.67 23.16 6.90
N VAL A 71 -13.36 22.68 8.11
CA VAL A 71 -14.14 22.97 9.32
C VAL A 71 -13.34 23.78 10.33
N SER A 72 -12.19 24.34 9.93
CA SER A 72 -11.28 25.10 10.79
C SER A 72 -10.91 24.36 12.08
N TYR A 73 -10.66 23.05 12.01
CA TYR A 73 -10.25 22.25 13.16
C TYR A 73 -8.78 22.54 13.51
N GLU A 74 -8.53 23.00 14.73
CA GLU A 74 -7.21 23.47 15.19
C GLU A 74 -6.33 22.37 15.82
N GLY A 75 -6.90 21.21 16.15
CA GLY A 75 -6.15 20.12 16.76
C GLY A 75 -5.21 19.41 15.78
N ASP A 76 -4.22 18.71 16.32
CA ASP A 76 -3.27 17.92 15.53
C ASP A 76 -3.84 16.56 15.11
N HIS A 77 -3.42 16.07 13.94
CA HIS A 77 -3.73 14.73 13.46
C HIS A 77 -2.45 13.88 13.36
N HIS A 78 -2.40 12.79 14.14
CA HIS A 78 -1.31 11.83 14.13
C HIS A 78 -1.76 10.53 13.45
N TYR A 79 -1.02 10.10 12.44
CA TYR A 79 -1.23 8.80 11.79
C TYR A 79 -0.45 7.73 12.56
N CYS A 80 -1.14 6.68 13.02
CA CYS A 80 -0.53 5.52 13.65
C CYS A 80 -0.60 4.31 12.72
N TYR A 81 0.54 3.78 12.29
CA TYR A 81 0.61 2.54 11.53
C TYR A 81 0.38 1.35 12.45
N CYS A 82 -0.66 0.56 12.17
CA CYS A 82 -1.02 -0.64 12.93
C CYS A 82 -0.10 -1.82 12.57
N THR A 83 0.76 -2.24 13.50
CA THR A 83 1.74 -3.32 13.24
C THR A 83 1.07 -4.66 12.94
N LYS A 84 -0.14 -4.91 13.46
CA LYS A 84 -0.94 -6.11 13.19
C LYS A 84 -1.28 -6.30 11.71
N SER A 85 -1.31 -5.21 10.94
CA SER A 85 -1.56 -5.27 9.49
C SER A 85 -0.35 -5.85 8.74
N SER A 86 0.87 -5.54 9.19
CA SER A 86 2.10 -6.15 8.69
C SER A 86 3.29 -5.75 9.56
N GLN A 87 3.88 -6.73 10.23
CA GLN A 87 5.00 -6.55 11.16
C GLN A 87 6.39 -6.76 10.52
N PHE A 88 6.47 -6.95 9.21
CA PHE A 88 7.75 -7.14 8.51
C PHE A 88 8.63 -5.88 8.61
N LYS A 89 9.90 -6.06 8.97
CA LYS A 89 10.88 -4.96 9.14
C LYS A 89 10.87 -3.97 7.97
N PHE A 90 10.98 -4.46 6.74
CA PHE A 90 11.01 -3.62 5.55
C PHE A 90 9.71 -2.81 5.31
N VAL A 91 8.57 -3.28 5.83
CA VAL A 91 7.29 -2.55 5.76
C VAL A 91 7.26 -1.45 6.81
N ILE A 92 7.66 -1.77 8.05
CA ILE A 92 7.69 -0.79 9.15
C ILE A 92 8.70 0.31 8.83
N GLU A 93 9.91 -0.02 8.40
CA GLU A 93 10.93 0.96 7.98
C GLU A 93 10.41 1.89 6.88
N GLN A 94 9.68 1.34 5.89
CA GLN A 94 9.10 2.16 4.82
C GLN A 94 7.96 3.05 5.34
N ALA A 95 7.13 2.57 6.27
CA ALA A 95 6.08 3.36 6.89
C ALA A 95 6.66 4.52 7.71
N LEU A 96 7.69 4.24 8.53
CA LEU A 96 8.36 5.22 9.39
C LEU A 96 8.99 6.39 8.62
N LYS A 97 9.43 6.18 7.37
CA LYS A 97 9.86 7.28 6.47
C LYS A 97 8.78 8.35 6.23
N SER A 98 7.52 8.04 6.53
CA SER A 98 6.39 8.96 6.37
C SER A 98 6.05 9.74 7.65
N ASP A 99 6.91 9.72 8.67
CA ASP A 99 6.73 10.41 9.95
C ASP A 99 5.41 9.99 10.63
N VAL A 100 5.33 8.72 11.01
CA VAL A 100 4.13 8.11 11.58
C VAL A 100 4.45 7.51 12.94
N HIS A 101 3.44 7.44 13.80
CA HIS A 101 3.53 6.66 15.02
C HIS A 101 3.24 5.19 14.71
N LEU A 102 3.54 4.30 15.65
CA LEU A 102 3.17 2.89 15.58
C LEU A 102 2.08 2.60 16.60
N GLU A 103 1.04 1.89 16.16
CA GLU A 103 0.11 1.24 17.08
C GLU A 103 0.61 -0.19 17.32
N THR A 104 0.60 -0.60 18.59
CA THR A 104 1.06 -1.92 19.03
C THR A 104 -0.09 -2.70 19.61
N SER A 105 -0.26 -3.94 19.15
CA SER A 105 -1.39 -4.79 19.51
C SER A 105 -1.04 -5.88 20.53
N SER A 106 0.25 -6.04 20.86
CA SER A 106 0.78 -7.07 21.75
C SER A 106 2.14 -6.68 22.34
N ALA A 107 2.57 -7.37 23.40
CA ALA A 107 3.92 -7.22 23.94
C ALA A 107 5.02 -7.60 22.93
N TYR A 108 4.74 -8.53 22.01
CA TYR A 108 5.68 -8.94 20.96
C TYR A 108 5.99 -7.80 19.98
N ASP A 109 5.03 -6.90 19.72
CA ASP A 109 5.25 -5.72 18.87
C ASP A 109 6.36 -4.83 19.45
N LEU A 110 6.45 -4.72 20.79
CA LEU A 110 7.48 -3.91 21.45
C LEU A 110 8.88 -4.47 21.23
N ASP A 111 9.05 -5.78 21.29
CA ASP A 111 10.34 -6.43 21.06
C ASP A 111 10.78 -6.33 19.59
N LEU A 112 9.83 -6.34 18.65
CA LEU A 112 10.12 -6.09 17.25
C LEU A 112 10.56 -4.64 17.02
N ILE A 113 9.85 -3.67 17.61
CA ILE A 113 10.17 -2.24 17.49
C ILE A 113 11.56 -1.94 18.07
N ARG A 114 11.89 -2.48 19.25
CA ARG A 114 13.24 -2.32 19.85
C ARG A 114 14.38 -2.87 19.02
N LYS A 115 14.11 -3.81 18.10
CA LYS A 115 15.11 -4.36 17.16
C LYS A 115 15.23 -3.55 15.85
N LEU A 116 14.39 -2.53 15.67
CA LEU A 116 14.49 -1.58 14.56
C LEU A 116 15.42 -0.40 14.88
N GLU A 117 15.56 -0.06 16.16
CA GLU A 117 16.54 0.89 16.70
C GLU A 117 17.98 0.35 16.62
#